data_AF-F2KSA9-F1
#
_entry.id   AF-F2KSA9-F1
#
_cell.length_a   1.000
_cell.length_b   1.000
_cell.length_c   1.000
_cell.angle_alpha   90.00
_cell.angle_beta   90.00
_cell.angle_gamma   90.00
#
_symmetry.space_group_name_H-M   'P 1'
#
loop_
_entity.id
_entity.type
_entity.pdbx_description
1 polymer ?
#
loop_
_entity_poly.entity_id
_entity_poly.type
_entity_poly.pdbx_seq_one_letter_code
_entity_poly.pdbx_strand_id
1 'polypeptide(L)'
;MKSSKSKITKIKRVAISNVAEVTLSITRDLSQSKIGRIIIAGNYSRKFEDARKILEKVTKCNFEAEYLITCGGFVKFPWVNGDFSRLVEEAQAWCERLLNGIEVEDITDYLTIGIDSYSNRASLRKPHVELVGLYDVENDRWHWTGKSYPTQDQKKGLLRADLDTHFVRLRDRVMILGCHDLTMFNPRAIANAGGWRKETIERFLSKAREFKPEVVLQHPHFTDSVRTWLVSWRTLERILSSVKHYASAGVYYREGGERSKLEEVLNVTKKGEVIDLICRL
;
A
#
# COMPACT_ATOMS: atom_id res chain seq x y z
N MET A 1 -45.45 -11.04 -9.91
CA MET A 1 -44.10 -11.30 -9.38
C MET A 1 -43.17 -10.14 -9.73
N LYS A 2 -42.85 -9.27 -8.76
CA LYS A 2 -41.75 -8.30 -8.87
C LYS A 2 -40.85 -8.51 -7.66
N SER A 3 -39.65 -9.01 -7.92
CA SER A 3 -38.63 -9.39 -6.94
C SER A 3 -37.94 -8.15 -6.35
N SER A 4 -37.58 -8.28 -5.08
CA SER A 4 -37.11 -7.27 -4.14
C SER A 4 -35.75 -6.67 -4.49
N LYS A 5 -35.66 -5.33 -4.42
CA LYS A 5 -34.39 -4.60 -4.35
C LYS A 5 -33.85 -4.69 -2.91
N SER A 6 -32.62 -5.17 -2.74
CA SER A 6 -31.91 -5.17 -1.47
C SER A 6 -31.68 -3.73 -0.99
N LYS A 7 -32.07 -3.45 0.26
CA LYS A 7 -31.82 -2.16 0.92
C LYS A 7 -30.37 -2.11 1.41
N ILE A 8 -29.64 -1.09 0.97
CA ILE A 8 -28.33 -0.70 1.53
C ILE A 8 -28.58 -0.07 2.90
N THR A 9 -28.02 -0.65 3.95
CA THR A 9 -28.09 -0.10 5.31
C THR A 9 -26.94 0.89 5.51
N LYS A 10 -27.22 2.19 5.44
CA LYS A 10 -26.27 3.25 5.85
C LYS A 10 -26.41 3.50 7.35
N ILE A 11 -25.41 3.14 8.14
CA ILE A 11 -25.30 3.57 9.54
C ILE A 11 -24.47 4.86 9.57
N LYS A 12 -25.08 5.98 9.98
CA LYS A 12 -24.38 7.24 10.31
C LYS A 12 -24.43 7.42 11.82
N ARG A 13 -23.27 7.40 12.49
CA ARG A 13 -23.07 8.04 13.80
C ARG A 13 -22.03 9.13 13.60
N VAL A 14 -22.41 10.37 13.92
CA VAL A 14 -21.56 11.57 13.86
C VAL A 14 -21.25 11.95 15.29
N ALA A 15 -19.96 11.98 15.65
CA ALA A 15 -19.48 12.49 16.92
C ALA A 15 -18.58 13.70 16.61
N ILE A 16 -19.05 14.89 16.98
CA ILE A 16 -18.42 16.15 16.59
C ILE A 16 -17.24 16.44 17.52
N SER A 17 -16.03 16.44 16.96
CA SER A 17 -14.82 17.02 17.55
C SER A 17 -14.15 17.89 16.49
N ASN A 18 -13.60 19.06 16.87
CA ASN A 18 -13.04 20.08 15.96
C ASN A 18 -11.67 19.70 15.34
N VAL A 19 -11.53 18.45 14.90
CA VAL A 19 -10.38 17.91 14.19
C VAL A 19 -10.96 17.16 12.99
N ALA A 20 -10.49 17.45 11.77
CA ALA A 20 -11.02 16.90 10.50
C ALA A 20 -11.62 15.49 10.68
N GLU A 21 -12.95 15.40 10.61
CA GLU A 21 -13.67 14.18 10.99
C GLU A 21 -13.42 13.11 9.93
N VAL A 22 -12.51 12.17 10.22
CA VAL A 22 -12.26 11.05 9.31
C VAL A 22 -13.53 10.19 9.18
N THR A 23 -14.21 10.21 8.05
CA THR A 23 -15.38 9.35 7.83
C THR A 23 -14.96 8.08 7.09
N LEU A 24 -15.44 6.92 7.55
CA LEU A 24 -15.12 5.64 6.95
C LEU A 24 -16.34 5.06 6.22
N SER A 25 -16.11 4.52 5.03
CA SER A 25 -17.11 3.70 4.33
C SER A 25 -16.50 2.41 3.81
N ILE A 26 -17.24 1.32 3.93
CA ILE A 26 -16.86 -0.02 3.49
C ILE A 26 -17.68 -0.36 2.25
N THR A 27 -17.03 -0.75 1.16
CA THR A 27 -17.70 -0.94 -0.16
C THR A 27 -18.19 -2.36 -0.42
N ARG A 28 -17.94 -3.32 0.47
CA ARG A 28 -18.45 -4.70 0.42
C ARG A 28 -18.62 -5.28 1.82
N ASP A 29 -19.72 -6.01 2.01
CA ASP A 29 -19.96 -6.81 3.22
C ASP A 29 -19.51 -8.24 2.90
N LEU A 30 -18.23 -8.52 3.13
CA LEU A 30 -17.69 -9.87 3.15
C LEU A 30 -17.24 -10.09 4.59
N SER A 31 -17.82 -11.07 5.27
CA SER A 31 -17.45 -11.41 6.65
C SER A 31 -15.97 -11.76 6.76
N GLN A 32 -15.35 -12.25 5.68
CA GLN A 32 -13.91 -12.49 5.58
C GLN A 32 -13.44 -12.16 4.15
N SER A 33 -12.39 -11.33 4.02
CA SER A 33 -11.77 -10.98 2.74
C SER A 33 -10.32 -11.44 2.68
N LYS A 34 -9.77 -11.67 1.48
CA LYS A 34 -8.33 -11.93 1.35
C LYS A 34 -7.52 -10.67 1.62
N ILE A 35 -7.93 -9.51 1.08
CA ILE A 35 -7.22 -8.25 1.27
C ILE A 35 -8.19 -7.15 1.72
N GLY A 36 -7.89 -6.50 2.85
CA GLY A 36 -8.42 -5.21 3.23
C GLY A 36 -7.45 -4.12 2.80
N ARG A 37 -7.93 -3.11 2.07
CA ARG A 37 -7.07 -1.98 1.69
C ARG A 37 -7.62 -0.65 2.17
N ILE A 38 -6.75 0.13 2.80
CA ILE A 38 -7.07 1.47 3.27
C ILE A 38 -6.84 2.46 2.11
N ILE A 39 -7.90 3.19 1.79
CA ILE A 39 -7.90 4.24 0.77
C ILE A 39 -8.19 5.56 1.46
N ILE A 40 -7.25 6.49 1.38
CA ILE A 40 -7.42 7.81 2.00
C ILE A 40 -7.88 8.78 0.91
N ALA A 41 -9.12 9.23 0.99
CA ALA A 41 -9.69 10.20 0.06
C ALA A 41 -9.57 11.62 0.64
N GLY A 42 -8.87 12.49 -0.06
CA GLY A 42 -8.59 13.86 0.37
C GLY A 42 -7.11 14.11 0.67
N ASN A 43 -6.80 15.35 1.04
CA ASN A 43 -5.42 15.81 1.24
C ASN A 43 -4.83 15.26 2.55
N TYR A 44 -4.07 14.17 2.44
CA TYR A 44 -3.52 13.48 3.60
C TYR A 44 -2.17 14.05 4.07
N SER A 45 -2.11 14.44 5.35
CA SER A 45 -0.94 15.08 5.94
C SER A 45 0.27 14.13 6.13
N ARG A 46 -0.01 12.82 6.29
CA ARG A 46 0.96 11.77 6.66
C ARG A 46 1.67 12.03 7.99
N LYS A 47 1.08 12.85 8.86
CA LYS A 47 1.52 13.00 10.24
C LYS A 47 1.18 11.74 11.03
N PHE A 48 1.98 11.47 12.04
CA PHE A 48 1.81 10.30 12.90
C PHE A 48 0.41 10.23 13.51
N GLU A 49 -0.10 11.36 14.01
CA GLU A 49 -1.41 11.44 14.66
C GLU A 49 -2.57 11.16 13.69
N ASP A 50 -2.42 11.55 12.43
CA ASP A 50 -3.46 11.34 11.41
C ASP A 50 -3.42 9.89 10.90
N ALA A 51 -2.23 9.28 10.75
CA ALA A 51 -2.07 7.85 10.51
C ALA A 51 -2.72 7.02 11.63
N ARG A 52 -2.45 7.40 12.89
CA ARG A 52 -2.99 6.71 14.06
C ARG A 52 -4.52 6.76 14.10
N LYS A 53 -5.12 7.94 13.93
CA LYS A 53 -6.59 8.10 13.88
C LYS A 53 -7.26 7.25 12.79
N ILE A 54 -6.59 7.07 11.65
CA ILE A 54 -7.10 6.22 10.57
C ILE A 54 -7.12 4.76 11.03
N LEU A 55 -6.02 4.26 11.59
CA LEU A 55 -5.95 2.88 12.09
C LEU A 55 -6.98 2.63 13.20
N GLU A 56 -7.07 3.53 14.20
CA GLU A 56 -8.05 3.43 15.28
C GLU A 56 -9.51 3.41 14.80
N LYS A 57 -9.81 4.02 13.65
CA LYS A 57 -11.15 3.97 13.06
C LYS A 57 -11.37 2.70 12.26
N VAL A 58 -10.34 2.23 11.57
CA VAL A 58 -10.38 0.99 10.80
C VAL A 58 -10.58 -0.20 11.75
N THR A 59 -9.85 -0.30 12.85
CA THR A 59 -9.96 -1.42 13.80
C THR A 59 -11.30 -1.50 14.51
N LYS A 60 -12.05 -0.40 14.60
CA LYS A 60 -13.42 -0.38 15.16
C LYS A 60 -14.49 -0.89 14.20
N CYS A 61 -14.10 -1.32 13.01
CA CYS A 61 -15.04 -1.77 12.00
C CYS A 61 -15.20 -3.27 12.02
N ASN A 62 -16.44 -3.71 11.79
CA ASN A 62 -16.78 -5.13 11.72
C ASN A 62 -16.39 -5.70 10.34
N PHE A 63 -15.11 -6.04 10.18
CA PHE A 63 -14.60 -6.78 9.02
C PHE A 63 -13.37 -7.58 9.44
N GLU A 64 -13.09 -8.63 8.67
CA GLU A 64 -11.84 -9.39 8.80
C GLU A 64 -11.20 -9.51 7.42
N ALA A 65 -9.87 -9.36 7.37
CA ALA A 65 -9.11 -9.63 6.16
C ALA A 65 -7.73 -10.22 6.46
N GLU A 66 -7.30 -11.23 5.71
CA GLU A 66 -5.99 -11.85 5.93
C GLU A 66 -4.84 -10.84 5.78
N TYR A 67 -4.89 -9.97 4.77
CA TYR A 67 -3.92 -8.88 4.59
C TYR A 67 -4.59 -7.51 4.69
N LEU A 68 -4.24 -6.69 5.68
CA LEU A 68 -4.60 -5.28 5.74
C LEU A 68 -3.46 -4.40 5.21
N ILE A 69 -3.73 -3.57 4.21
CA ILE A 69 -2.69 -2.76 3.56
C ILE A 69 -2.93 -1.26 3.64
N THR A 70 -1.85 -0.51 3.87
CA THR A 70 -1.83 0.97 3.87
C THR A 70 -1.15 1.53 2.61
N CYS A 71 -1.25 2.84 2.38
CA CYS A 71 -0.57 3.50 1.27
C CYS A 71 0.95 3.63 1.51
N GLY A 72 1.71 3.89 0.44
CA GLY A 72 3.11 4.27 0.57
C GLY A 72 3.23 5.59 1.35
N GLY A 73 4.19 5.69 2.27
CA GLY A 73 4.32 6.87 3.12
C GLY A 73 3.08 7.19 3.94
N PHE A 74 2.35 6.16 4.38
CA PHE A 74 1.21 6.27 5.30
C PHE A 74 1.61 7.07 6.53
N VAL A 75 2.76 6.73 7.11
CA VAL A 75 3.39 7.54 8.16
C VAL A 75 4.79 7.98 7.71
N LYS A 76 5.29 9.04 8.34
CA LYS A 76 6.66 9.51 8.15
C LYS A 76 7.41 9.50 9.46
N PHE A 77 8.70 9.19 9.39
CA PHE A 77 9.62 9.33 10.52
C PHE A 77 10.76 10.31 10.18
N PRO A 78 11.44 10.88 11.19
CA PRO A 78 12.61 11.71 10.99
C PRO A 78 13.72 10.98 10.25
N TRP A 79 14.53 11.72 9.49
CA TRP A 79 15.72 11.13 8.88
C TRP A 79 16.81 10.91 9.92
N VAL A 80 17.32 9.69 9.96
CA VAL A 80 18.51 9.32 10.73
C VAL A 80 19.64 9.00 9.77
N ASN A 81 20.85 9.49 10.07
CA ASN A 81 22.01 9.11 9.29
C ASN A 81 22.38 7.67 9.62
N GLY A 82 22.39 6.81 8.60
CA GLY A 82 22.65 5.39 8.76
C GLY A 82 22.63 4.68 7.42
N ASP A 83 22.96 3.40 7.48
CA ASP A 83 22.69 2.46 6.42
C ASP A 83 21.20 2.06 6.40
N PHE A 84 20.86 1.18 5.47
CA PHE A 84 19.49 0.69 5.31
C PHE A 84 18.98 -0.01 6.56
N SER A 85 19.82 -0.80 7.24
CA SER A 85 19.45 -1.55 8.45
C SER A 85 19.05 -0.62 9.59
N ARG A 86 19.83 0.43 9.86
CA ARG A 86 19.50 1.42 10.89
C ARG A 86 18.19 2.17 10.58
N LEU A 87 17.94 2.45 9.30
CA LEU A 87 16.69 3.10 8.88
C LEU A 87 15.48 2.17 9.04
N VAL A 88 15.66 0.87 8.86
CA VAL A 88 14.64 -0.15 9.14
C VAL A 88 14.34 -0.25 10.64
N GLU A 89 15.36 -0.28 11.50
CA GLU A 89 15.18 -0.28 12.96
C GLU A 89 14.39 0.95 13.43
N GLU A 90 14.74 2.13 12.94
CA GLU A 90 14.01 3.36 13.27
C GLU A 90 12.57 3.29 12.73
N ALA A 91 12.37 2.86 11.49
CA ALA A 91 11.03 2.71 10.91
C ALA A 91 10.16 1.74 11.73
N GLN A 92 10.74 0.64 12.20
CA GLN A 92 10.05 -0.33 13.06
C GLN A 92 9.62 0.29 14.39
N ALA A 93 10.51 0.99 15.08
CA ALA A 93 10.16 1.66 16.33
C ALA A 93 9.00 2.67 16.15
N TRP A 94 8.93 3.36 15.00
CA TRP A 94 7.81 4.23 14.67
C TRP A 94 6.51 3.46 14.38
N CYS A 95 6.59 2.32 13.70
CA CYS A 95 5.45 1.44 13.46
C CYS A 95 4.92 0.81 14.76
N GLU A 96 5.79 0.32 15.63
CA GLU A 96 5.42 -0.21 16.95
C GLU A 96 4.72 0.87 17.80
N ARG A 97 5.27 2.09 17.82
CA ARG A 97 4.61 3.23 18.48
C ARG A 97 3.26 3.56 17.87
N LEU A 98 3.13 3.46 16.54
CA LEU A 98 1.88 3.71 15.84
C LEU A 98 0.81 2.70 16.26
N LEU A 99 1.19 1.42 16.40
CA LEU A 99 0.31 0.31 16.76
C LEU A 99 0.07 0.17 18.27
N ASN A 100 0.89 0.78 19.12
CA ASN A 100 0.72 0.68 20.58
C ASN A 100 -0.71 1.06 21.01
N GLY A 101 -1.44 0.12 21.62
CA GLY A 101 -2.82 0.28 22.06
C GLY A 101 -3.86 0.26 20.93
N ILE A 102 -3.51 -0.23 19.74
CA ILE A 102 -4.42 -0.48 18.63
C ILE A 102 -4.51 -2.00 18.44
N GLU A 103 -5.69 -2.55 18.72
CA GLU A 103 -6.00 -3.99 18.54
C GLU A 103 -6.23 -4.25 17.05
N VAL A 104 -5.29 -4.91 16.39
CA VAL A 104 -5.34 -5.28 14.96
C VAL A 104 -5.57 -6.78 14.75
N GLU A 105 -5.34 -7.57 15.79
CA GLU A 105 -5.49 -9.03 15.86
C GLU A 105 -6.91 -9.50 15.53
N ASP A 106 -7.92 -8.70 15.82
CA ASP A 106 -9.32 -9.05 15.55
C ASP A 106 -9.73 -8.84 14.08
N ILE A 107 -8.93 -8.12 13.29
CA ILE A 107 -9.31 -7.72 11.94
C ILE A 107 -8.34 -8.21 10.85
N THR A 108 -7.13 -8.64 11.22
CA THR A 108 -6.14 -9.08 10.22
C THR A 108 -5.07 -10.03 10.76
N ASP A 109 -4.62 -10.95 9.90
CA ASP A 109 -3.45 -11.79 10.17
C ASP A 109 -2.13 -11.04 9.88
N TYR A 110 -2.14 -10.17 8.86
CA TYR A 110 -0.97 -9.47 8.37
C TYR A 110 -1.27 -8.00 8.07
N LEU A 111 -0.54 -7.07 8.69
CA LEU A 111 -0.66 -5.64 8.43
C LEU A 111 0.57 -5.13 7.67
N THR A 112 0.37 -4.42 6.56
CA THR A 112 1.46 -3.72 5.86
C THR A 112 1.40 -2.20 6.04
N ILE A 113 2.50 -1.62 6.51
CA ILE A 113 2.64 -0.18 6.78
C ILE A 113 3.66 0.44 5.83
N GLY A 114 3.20 1.34 4.95
CA GLY A 114 4.11 2.19 4.17
C GLY A 114 4.67 3.31 5.02
N ILE A 115 5.99 3.44 5.11
CA ILE A 115 6.66 4.40 5.97
C ILE A 115 7.86 5.04 5.25
N ASP A 116 7.89 6.37 5.20
CA ASP A 116 8.94 7.11 4.48
C ASP A 116 9.78 7.96 5.43
N SER A 117 11.04 8.20 5.05
CA SER A 117 11.90 9.18 5.67
C SER A 117 12.73 9.94 4.64
N TYR A 118 12.92 11.23 4.86
CA TYR A 118 13.57 12.15 3.92
C TYR A 118 14.53 13.09 4.65
N SER A 119 15.80 13.11 4.26
CA SER A 119 16.75 14.12 4.74
C SER A 119 16.39 15.54 4.29
N ASN A 120 15.76 15.66 3.12
CA ASN A 120 15.17 16.90 2.64
C ASN A 120 13.97 16.60 1.73
N ARG A 121 12.76 16.91 2.18
CA ARG A 121 11.52 16.66 1.44
C ARG A 121 11.40 17.46 0.14
N ALA A 122 12.05 18.63 0.06
CA ALA A 122 12.05 19.45 -1.15
C ALA A 122 12.98 18.89 -2.24
N SER A 123 13.81 17.89 -1.92
CA SER A 123 14.76 17.32 -2.89
C SER A 123 14.87 15.80 -2.75
N LEU A 124 14.18 15.08 -3.63
CA LEU A 124 14.29 13.62 -3.76
C LEU A 124 15.68 13.14 -4.24
N ARG A 125 16.60 14.06 -4.55
CA ARG A 125 18.00 13.74 -4.84
C ARG A 125 18.85 13.61 -3.58
N LYS A 126 18.33 14.05 -2.43
CA LYS A 126 18.96 13.86 -1.12
C LYS A 126 18.58 12.50 -0.52
N PRO A 127 19.38 11.96 0.41
CA PRO A 127 19.12 10.68 1.04
C PRO A 127 17.68 10.56 1.57
N HIS A 128 17.01 9.48 1.18
CA HIS A 128 15.67 9.13 1.65
C HIS A 128 15.42 7.62 1.50
N VAL A 129 14.43 7.12 2.22
CA VAL A 129 13.90 5.76 2.09
C VAL A 129 12.38 5.80 1.96
N GLU A 130 11.85 4.84 1.20
CA GLU A 130 10.42 4.56 1.09
C GLU A 130 10.25 3.07 1.39
N LEU A 131 9.85 2.75 2.63
CA LEU A 131 9.81 1.39 3.17
C LEU A 131 8.38 0.87 3.26
N VAL A 132 8.26 -0.45 3.32
CA VAL A 132 7.03 -1.15 3.67
C VAL A 132 7.38 -2.22 4.70
N GLY A 133 6.82 -2.10 5.90
CA GLY A 133 6.91 -3.13 6.93
C GLY A 133 5.67 -4.03 6.85
N LEU A 134 5.87 -5.34 6.75
CA LEU A 134 4.84 -6.35 6.95
C LEU A 134 4.95 -6.86 8.39
N TYR A 135 3.89 -6.68 9.15
CA TYR A 135 3.73 -7.17 10.50
C TYR A 135 2.89 -8.45 10.49
N ASP A 136 3.49 -9.55 10.93
CA ASP A 136 2.82 -10.81 11.24
C ASP A 136 2.25 -10.70 12.65
N VAL A 137 0.93 -10.55 12.73
CA VAL A 137 0.23 -10.20 13.98
C VAL A 137 0.28 -11.37 14.96
N GLU A 138 0.11 -12.60 14.48
CA GLU A 138 0.13 -13.80 15.31
C GLU A 138 1.51 -14.05 15.92
N ASN A 139 2.58 -13.83 15.14
CA ASN A 139 3.95 -14.17 15.54
C ASN A 139 4.75 -13.00 16.11
N ASP A 140 4.17 -11.78 16.14
CA ASP A 140 4.83 -10.54 16.53
C ASP A 140 6.18 -10.33 15.79
N ARG A 141 6.14 -10.44 14.45
CA ARG A 141 7.36 -10.35 13.62
C ARG A 141 7.21 -9.34 12.50
N TRP A 142 8.30 -8.64 12.24
CA TRP A 142 8.42 -7.72 11.12
C TRP A 142 9.25 -8.30 10.00
N HIS A 143 8.73 -8.16 8.78
CA HIS A 143 9.48 -8.30 7.54
C HIS A 143 9.54 -6.95 6.82
N TRP A 144 10.71 -6.57 6.33
CA TRP A 144 10.91 -5.26 5.73
C TRP A 144 11.28 -5.36 4.26
N THR A 145 10.62 -4.55 3.46
CA THR A 145 11.04 -4.23 2.10
C THR A 145 10.96 -2.72 1.89
N GLY A 146 11.21 -2.27 0.67
CA GLY A 146 11.08 -0.88 0.31
C GLY A 146 11.18 -0.70 -1.19
N LYS A 147 11.17 0.54 -1.63
CA LYS A 147 11.24 0.86 -3.04
C LYS A 147 12.59 0.47 -3.61
N SER A 148 12.56 -0.37 -4.63
CA SER A 148 13.76 -0.82 -5.34
C SER A 148 13.90 -0.19 -6.72
N TYR A 149 12.79 0.29 -7.30
CA TYR A 149 12.74 0.93 -8.61
C TYR A 149 12.39 2.43 -8.53
N PRO A 150 13.40 3.32 -8.38
CA PRO A 150 13.18 4.77 -8.26
C PRO A 150 12.75 5.43 -9.56
N THR A 151 12.04 6.55 -9.43
CA THR A 151 11.89 7.53 -10.52
C THR A 151 13.25 8.16 -10.89
N GLN A 152 13.29 8.97 -11.94
CA GLN A 152 14.53 9.62 -12.37
C GLN A 152 15.11 10.53 -11.27
N ASP A 153 14.28 11.33 -10.62
CA ASP A 153 14.74 12.27 -9.58
C ASP A 153 15.17 11.58 -8.28
N GLN A 154 14.65 10.39 -8.02
CA GLN A 154 15.00 9.59 -6.85
C GLN A 154 16.29 8.80 -7.01
N LYS A 155 16.77 8.58 -8.24
CA LYS A 155 17.92 7.70 -8.54
C LYS A 155 19.16 7.96 -7.67
N LYS A 156 19.43 9.24 -7.34
CA LYS A 156 20.61 9.62 -6.55
C LYS A 156 20.38 9.54 -5.04
N GLY A 157 19.15 9.75 -4.58
CA GLY A 157 18.85 9.93 -3.15
C GLY A 157 18.21 8.70 -2.51
N LEU A 158 17.56 7.83 -3.27
CA LEU A 158 16.84 6.69 -2.71
C LEU A 158 17.84 5.60 -2.31
N LEU A 159 17.83 5.26 -1.02
CA LEU A 159 18.41 4.01 -0.55
C LEU A 159 17.43 2.89 -0.91
N ARG A 160 17.83 2.06 -1.87
CA ARG A 160 16.98 1.04 -2.49
C ARG A 160 16.98 -0.23 -1.64
N ALA A 161 15.81 -0.82 -1.47
CA ALA A 161 15.70 -2.16 -0.89
C ALA A 161 16.27 -3.23 -1.83
N ASP A 162 16.70 -4.36 -1.26
CA ASP A 162 17.05 -5.54 -2.04
C ASP A 162 15.80 -6.12 -2.71
N LEU A 163 15.93 -6.56 -3.97
CA LEU A 163 14.84 -7.16 -4.73
C LEU A 163 14.27 -8.40 -4.04
N ASP A 164 15.10 -9.16 -3.33
CA ASP A 164 14.68 -10.39 -2.65
C ASP A 164 13.70 -10.14 -1.50
N THR A 165 13.77 -8.97 -0.86
CA THR A 165 12.86 -8.60 0.22
C THR A 165 11.41 -8.43 -0.22
N HIS A 166 11.14 -8.28 -1.52
CA HIS A 166 9.78 -8.15 -2.02
C HIS A 166 8.99 -9.46 -1.99
N PHE A 167 9.65 -10.61 -1.81
CA PHE A 167 9.05 -11.94 -1.96
C PHE A 167 9.01 -12.66 -0.61
N VAL A 168 7.83 -12.79 -0.03
CA VAL A 168 7.63 -13.31 1.33
C VAL A 168 6.77 -14.57 1.29
N ARG A 169 7.25 -15.66 1.90
CA ARG A 169 6.48 -16.90 2.08
C ARG A 169 5.80 -16.87 3.43
N LEU A 170 4.49 -16.68 3.41
CA LEU A 170 3.59 -16.79 4.55
C LEU A 170 2.71 -18.03 4.33
N ARG A 171 1.42 -17.97 4.66
CA ARG A 171 0.44 -18.95 4.18
C ARG A 171 0.37 -18.95 2.64
N ASP A 172 0.50 -17.77 2.03
CA ASP A 172 0.65 -17.60 0.58
C ASP A 172 2.09 -17.22 0.19
N ARG A 173 2.34 -17.27 -1.12
CA ARG A 173 3.47 -16.57 -1.73
C ARG A 173 3.07 -15.13 -2.01
N VAL A 174 3.55 -14.20 -1.16
CA VAL A 174 3.18 -12.78 -1.20
C VAL A 174 4.28 -11.97 -1.85
N MET A 175 3.91 -11.13 -2.82
CA MET A 175 4.80 -10.13 -3.41
C MET A 175 4.38 -8.73 -2.95
N ILE A 176 5.27 -8.04 -2.24
CA ILE A 176 5.03 -6.69 -1.71
C ILE A 176 5.72 -5.68 -2.62
N LEU A 177 5.01 -4.66 -3.09
CA LEU A 177 5.54 -3.64 -3.99
C LEU A 177 5.46 -2.26 -3.33
N GLY A 178 6.57 -1.56 -3.30
CA GLY A 178 6.58 -0.11 -3.09
C GLY A 178 6.00 0.60 -4.31
N CYS A 179 5.69 1.89 -4.16
CA CYS A 179 4.92 2.69 -5.10
C CYS A 179 5.25 2.45 -6.59
N HIS A 180 6.49 2.77 -7.02
CA HIS A 180 6.88 2.65 -8.43
C HIS A 180 7.37 1.26 -8.84
N ASP A 181 7.49 0.29 -7.92
CA ASP A 181 8.02 -1.04 -8.27
C ASP A 181 7.10 -1.76 -9.25
N LEU A 182 5.80 -1.53 -9.18
CA LEU A 182 4.82 -2.03 -10.16
C LEU A 182 5.13 -1.57 -11.60
N THR A 183 5.87 -0.48 -11.78
CA THR A 183 6.30 0.02 -13.11
C THR A 183 7.23 -0.97 -13.81
N MET A 184 7.90 -1.87 -13.10
CA MET A 184 8.72 -2.93 -13.71
C MET A 184 7.90 -3.89 -14.57
N PHE A 185 6.57 -3.94 -14.40
CA PHE A 185 5.64 -4.67 -15.26
C PHE A 185 5.06 -3.83 -16.40
N ASN A 186 5.40 -2.55 -16.52
CA ASN A 186 4.85 -1.71 -17.58
C ASN A 186 5.58 -1.97 -18.92
N PRO A 187 4.87 -2.34 -20.01
CA PRO A 187 5.51 -2.62 -21.31
C PRO A 187 6.36 -1.47 -21.85
N ARG A 188 5.95 -0.22 -21.63
CA ARG A 188 6.74 0.95 -22.05
C ARG A 188 7.98 1.13 -21.19
N ALA A 189 7.90 0.84 -19.90
CA ALA A 189 9.07 0.91 -19.03
C ALA A 189 10.09 -0.17 -19.41
N ILE A 190 9.61 -1.39 -19.69
CA ILE A 190 10.43 -2.51 -20.16
C ILE A 190 11.11 -2.16 -21.49
N ALA A 191 10.36 -1.67 -22.48
CA ALA A 191 10.89 -1.36 -23.81
C ALA A 191 11.93 -0.23 -23.80
N ASN A 192 11.78 0.75 -22.90
CA ASN A 192 12.65 1.92 -22.83
C ASN A 192 13.76 1.79 -21.78
N ALA A 193 13.84 0.68 -21.06
CA ALA A 193 14.86 0.50 -20.02
C ALA A 193 16.24 0.25 -20.64
N GLY A 194 17.24 0.96 -20.14
CA GLY A 194 18.65 0.77 -20.48
C GLY A 194 19.53 0.72 -19.23
N GLY A 195 20.71 0.11 -19.37
CA GLY A 195 21.69 -0.08 -18.29
C GLY A 195 21.08 -0.74 -17.04
N TRP A 196 21.45 -0.24 -15.86
CA TRP A 196 21.01 -0.79 -14.58
C TRP A 196 19.48 -0.95 -14.44
N ARG A 197 18.66 -0.11 -15.09
CA ARG A 197 17.19 -0.25 -15.02
C ARG A 197 16.70 -1.50 -15.73
N LYS A 198 17.30 -1.82 -16.88
CA LYS A 198 16.97 -3.02 -17.64
C LYS A 198 17.34 -4.25 -16.80
N GLU A 199 18.54 -4.26 -16.24
CA GLU A 199 19.01 -5.32 -15.34
C GLU A 199 18.11 -5.49 -14.11
N THR A 200 17.69 -4.39 -13.47
CA THR A 200 16.76 -4.45 -12.34
C THR A 200 15.41 -5.04 -12.75
N ILE A 201 14.83 -4.60 -13.87
CA ILE A 201 13.56 -5.15 -14.38
C ILE A 201 13.70 -6.64 -14.68
N GLU A 202 14.75 -7.04 -15.41
CA GLU A 202 14.97 -8.44 -15.80
C GLU A 202 15.13 -9.34 -14.58
N ARG A 203 15.94 -8.93 -13.60
CA ARG A 203 16.12 -9.65 -12.33
C ARG A 203 14.82 -9.74 -11.54
N PHE A 204 14.09 -8.64 -11.41
CA PHE A 204 12.83 -8.63 -10.66
C PHE A 204 11.78 -9.52 -11.31
N LEU A 205 11.60 -9.43 -12.64
CA LEU A 205 10.67 -10.27 -13.38
C LEU A 205 11.07 -11.75 -13.35
N SER A 206 12.37 -12.06 -13.37
CA SER A 206 12.86 -13.44 -13.20
C SER A 206 12.47 -13.99 -11.84
N LYS A 207 12.78 -13.26 -10.76
CA LYS A 207 12.44 -13.65 -9.39
C LYS A 207 10.93 -13.79 -9.20
N ALA A 208 10.13 -12.87 -9.73
CA ALA A 208 8.68 -12.94 -9.64
C ALA A 208 8.09 -14.18 -10.36
N ARG A 209 8.63 -14.56 -11.53
CA ARG A 209 8.21 -15.77 -12.26
C ARG A 209 8.58 -17.05 -11.53
N GLU A 210 9.77 -17.09 -10.92
CA GLU A 210 10.22 -18.23 -10.12
C GLU A 210 9.41 -18.36 -8.83
N PHE A 211 9.19 -17.24 -8.15
CA PHE A 211 8.45 -17.18 -6.89
C PHE A 211 6.97 -17.51 -7.07
N LYS A 212 6.37 -17.20 -8.23
CA LYS A 212 4.95 -17.46 -8.55
C LYS A 212 4.00 -16.93 -7.46
N PRO A 213 3.98 -15.62 -7.19
CA PRO A 213 3.15 -15.06 -6.14
C PRO A 213 1.67 -15.35 -6.37
N GLU A 214 0.93 -15.54 -5.30
CA GLU A 214 -0.53 -15.72 -5.27
C GLU A 214 -1.24 -14.43 -4.87
N VAL A 215 -0.58 -13.63 -4.02
CA VAL A 215 -1.04 -12.35 -3.51
C VAL A 215 -0.03 -11.26 -3.86
N VAL A 216 -0.50 -10.12 -4.36
CA VAL A 216 0.35 -8.95 -4.62
C VAL A 216 -0.20 -7.70 -3.93
N LEU A 217 0.63 -7.08 -3.09
CA LEU A 217 0.25 -5.93 -2.27
C LEU A 217 1.04 -4.69 -2.71
N GLN A 218 0.37 -3.69 -3.28
CA GLN A 218 1.03 -2.46 -3.74
C GLN A 218 0.74 -1.26 -2.83
N HIS A 219 1.79 -0.50 -2.53
CA HIS A 219 1.79 0.66 -1.64
C HIS A 219 2.10 1.95 -2.40
N PRO A 220 1.22 2.42 -3.32
CA PRO A 220 1.43 3.71 -3.95
C PRO A 220 1.15 4.84 -2.96
N HIS A 221 1.87 5.94 -3.11
CA HIS A 221 1.61 7.17 -2.35
C HIS A 221 0.28 7.81 -2.75
N PHE A 222 0.10 8.04 -4.05
CA PHE A 222 -1.09 8.65 -4.63
C PHE A 222 -1.62 7.81 -5.79
N THR A 223 -2.95 7.73 -5.91
CA THR A 223 -3.61 7.13 -7.08
C THR A 223 -4.93 7.84 -7.33
N ASP A 224 -4.92 8.87 -8.18
CA ASP A 224 -6.10 9.66 -8.58
C ASP A 224 -6.58 9.34 -10.01
N SER A 225 -5.96 8.36 -10.69
CA SER A 225 -6.28 8.00 -12.06
C SER A 225 -6.17 6.50 -12.33
N VAL A 226 -7.14 5.98 -13.08
CA VAL A 226 -7.10 4.62 -13.65
C VAL A 226 -5.83 4.41 -14.48
N ARG A 227 -5.40 5.43 -15.22
CA ARG A 227 -4.28 5.34 -16.17
C ARG A 227 -2.92 5.14 -15.49
N THR A 228 -2.81 5.43 -14.19
CA THR A 228 -1.53 5.34 -13.47
C THR A 228 -1.04 3.89 -13.40
N TRP A 229 -1.93 2.95 -13.05
CA TRP A 229 -1.52 1.56 -12.75
C TRP A 229 -2.17 0.49 -13.63
N LEU A 230 -3.25 0.81 -14.36
CA LEU A 230 -4.02 -0.16 -15.15
C LEU A 230 -3.14 -1.03 -16.06
N VAL A 231 -2.24 -0.40 -16.82
CA VAL A 231 -1.39 -1.13 -17.79
C VAL A 231 -0.40 -2.05 -17.07
N SER A 232 0.16 -1.61 -15.95
CA SER A 232 1.11 -2.39 -15.18
C SER A 232 0.43 -3.60 -14.53
N TRP A 233 -0.77 -3.41 -13.94
CA TRP A 233 -1.55 -4.51 -13.37
C TRP A 233 -1.94 -5.55 -14.41
N ARG A 234 -2.52 -5.14 -15.55
CA ARG A 234 -2.86 -6.06 -16.63
C ARG A 234 -1.67 -6.86 -17.14
N THR A 235 -0.50 -6.23 -17.21
CA THR A 235 0.72 -6.90 -17.66
C THR A 235 1.27 -7.84 -16.61
N LEU A 236 1.24 -7.45 -15.34
CA LEU A 236 1.59 -8.32 -14.21
C LEU A 236 0.73 -9.59 -14.23
N GLU A 237 -0.59 -9.46 -14.33
CA GLU A 237 -1.50 -10.61 -14.37
C GLU A 237 -1.21 -11.55 -15.54
N ARG A 238 -0.89 -11.00 -16.71
CA ARG A 238 -0.54 -11.79 -17.89
C ARG A 238 0.79 -12.54 -17.71
N ILE A 239 1.78 -11.92 -17.06
CA ILE A 239 3.11 -12.49 -16.85
C ILE A 239 3.08 -13.52 -15.70
N LEU A 240 2.30 -13.25 -14.65
CA LEU A 240 2.23 -14.03 -13.42
C LEU A 240 0.82 -14.60 -13.25
N SER A 241 0.52 -15.66 -14.02
CA SER A 241 -0.78 -16.33 -13.98
C SER A 241 -1.12 -16.97 -12.63
N SER A 242 -0.14 -17.12 -11.74
CA SER A 242 -0.33 -17.59 -10.36
C SER A 242 -1.06 -16.59 -9.46
N VAL A 243 -1.11 -15.29 -9.84
CA VAL A 243 -1.69 -14.23 -9.01
C VAL A 243 -3.21 -14.32 -9.01
N LYS A 244 -3.74 -14.68 -7.85
CA LYS A 244 -5.18 -14.82 -7.56
C LYS A 244 -5.76 -13.54 -6.99
N HIS A 245 -5.01 -12.86 -6.12
CA HIS A 245 -5.43 -11.64 -5.44
C HIS A 245 -4.38 -10.54 -5.60
N TYR A 246 -4.83 -9.32 -5.82
CA TYR A 246 -3.97 -8.16 -5.65
C TYR A 246 -4.78 -6.94 -5.24
N ALA A 247 -4.12 -5.98 -4.61
CA ALA A 247 -4.71 -4.69 -4.33
C ALA A 247 -3.65 -3.59 -4.27
N SER A 248 -4.04 -2.39 -4.70
CA SER A 248 -3.33 -1.15 -4.40
C SER A 248 -4.06 -0.40 -3.31
N ALA A 249 -3.38 -0.06 -2.22
CA ALA A 249 -3.81 1.03 -1.33
C ALA A 249 -3.57 2.39 -2.01
N GLY A 250 -3.74 3.50 -1.29
CA GLY A 250 -3.28 4.81 -1.79
C GLY A 250 -4.03 5.99 -1.22
N VAL A 251 -3.46 7.18 -1.41
CA VAL A 251 -4.18 8.45 -1.26
C VAL A 251 -4.86 8.80 -2.59
N TYR A 252 -6.18 8.89 -2.59
CA TYR A 252 -6.98 9.41 -3.69
C TYR A 252 -7.12 10.93 -3.50
N TYR A 253 -6.17 11.66 -4.09
CA TYR A 253 -6.14 13.12 -4.06
C TYR A 253 -5.22 13.65 -5.14
N ARG A 254 -5.59 14.79 -5.73
CA ARG A 254 -4.73 15.57 -6.61
C ARG A 254 -5.07 17.05 -6.49
N GLU A 255 -4.06 17.88 -6.35
CA GLU A 255 -4.22 19.33 -6.44
C GLU A 255 -4.72 19.70 -7.85
N GLY A 256 -5.81 20.46 -7.92
CA GLY A 256 -6.51 20.76 -9.17
C GLY A 256 -7.50 19.69 -9.65
N GLY A 257 -7.80 18.68 -8.83
CA GLY A 257 -8.85 17.70 -9.07
C GLY A 257 -8.35 16.36 -9.60
N GLU A 258 -9.03 15.30 -9.16
CA GLU A 258 -8.75 13.92 -9.53
C GLU A 258 -9.10 13.64 -10.99
N ARG A 259 -8.29 12.79 -11.63
CA ARG A 259 -8.36 12.54 -13.08
C ARG A 259 -9.33 11.42 -13.48
N SER A 260 -9.78 10.62 -12.52
CA SER A 260 -10.73 9.53 -12.73
C SER A 260 -11.59 9.37 -11.48
N LYS A 261 -12.79 8.84 -11.59
CA LYS A 261 -13.66 8.65 -10.42
C LYS A 261 -13.04 7.63 -9.46
N LEU A 262 -13.20 7.84 -8.15
CA LEU A 262 -12.70 6.92 -7.12
C LEU A 262 -13.11 5.47 -7.39
N GLU A 263 -14.39 5.22 -7.68
CA GLU A 263 -14.89 3.85 -7.95
C GLU A 263 -14.19 3.18 -9.13
N GLU A 264 -13.90 3.93 -10.20
CA GLU A 264 -13.16 3.42 -11.35
C GLU A 264 -11.73 3.06 -10.96
N VAL A 265 -11.06 3.93 -10.20
CA VAL A 265 -9.72 3.69 -9.66
C VAL A 265 -9.70 2.43 -8.79
N LEU A 266 -10.67 2.29 -7.88
CA LEU A 266 -10.77 1.14 -7.00
C LEU A 266 -10.94 -0.14 -7.82
N ASN A 267 -11.83 -0.15 -8.81
CA ASN A 267 -12.12 -1.36 -9.59
C ASN A 267 -10.94 -1.85 -10.42
N VAL A 268 -10.08 -0.97 -10.93
CA VAL A 268 -8.93 -1.37 -11.76
C VAL A 268 -7.67 -1.72 -10.97
N THR A 269 -7.64 -1.37 -9.68
CA THR A 269 -6.48 -1.57 -8.79
C THR A 269 -6.68 -2.72 -7.81
N LYS A 270 -7.65 -3.61 -8.06
CA LYS A 270 -7.86 -4.83 -7.27
C LYS A 270 -8.22 -6.04 -8.13
N LYS A 271 -8.00 -7.22 -7.59
CA LYS A 271 -8.48 -8.51 -8.09
C LYS A 271 -8.73 -9.46 -6.94
N GLY A 272 -9.76 -10.29 -7.08
CA GLY A 272 -10.16 -11.28 -6.08
C GLY A 272 -10.97 -10.66 -4.94
N GLU A 273 -10.92 -11.33 -3.79
CA GLU A 273 -11.62 -10.96 -2.56
C GLU A 273 -10.94 -9.78 -1.87
N VAL A 274 -11.37 -8.57 -2.24
CA VAL A 274 -10.83 -7.33 -1.72
C VAL A 274 -11.95 -6.44 -1.18
N ILE A 275 -11.77 -5.97 0.06
CA ILE A 275 -12.62 -4.98 0.73
C ILE A 275 -11.93 -3.61 0.71
N ASP A 276 -12.66 -2.57 0.31
CA ASP A 276 -12.14 -1.19 0.30
C ASP A 276 -12.60 -0.46 1.56
N LEU A 277 -11.63 0.02 2.35
CA LEU A 277 -11.83 0.82 3.55
C LEU A 277 -11.52 2.28 3.20
N ILE A 278 -12.56 3.06 2.87
CA ILE A 278 -12.38 4.42 2.35
C ILE A 278 -12.47 5.43 3.52
N CYS A 279 -11.32 5.96 3.92
CA CYS A 279 -11.17 7.03 4.90
C CYS A 279 -11.22 8.39 4.21
N ARG A 280 -12.28 9.17 4.41
CA ARG A 280 -12.38 10.55 3.88
C ARG A 280 -11.95 11.53 4.95
N LEU A 281 -11.08 12.45 4.58
CA LEU A 281 -10.56 13.54 5.43
C LEU A 281 -11.39 14.82 5.31
#